data_AF-A0A2D7XH95-F1
#
_entry.id   AF-A0A2D7XH95-F1
#
_cell.length_a   1.000
_cell.length_b   1.000
_cell.length_c   1.000
_cell.angle_alpha   90.00
_cell.angle_beta   90.00
_cell.angle_gamma   90.00
#
_symmetry.space_group_name_H-M   'P 1'
#
loop_
_entity.id
_entity.type
_entity.pdbx_description
1 polymer ?
#
loop_
_entity_poly.entity_id
_entity_poly.type
_entity_poly.pdbx_seq_one_letter_code
_entity_poly.pdbx_strand_id
1 'polypeptide(L)'
;MAGDWIKMRPSLLTSPKVNLIARMIESTSDIGKTVSLLRDVTRNENVTQPVTDAVTRSVMESVTVTSLLKLWGIANDHTSDGIFYNADFSYIDNIVGITGFGRALETVGWAEFDPENMTVTLPNFNEYNTSGEKRSLSAKSSAERQREYRERKKQEKIRAESVTESVNNGDVTRDVTALRNSNRREEKNREDIKDNPQTPLTGGEVLSEEKPKRKRLPRTTLKTFVQACKDAGEKPISDYGPMLRYVEDTGLPTEFVQLAWEVFKGEFLPGGPNESRLQADWRKHFLNYVRKGYLRLWFAKPSGPDGAVEYVLTTQGLQAQAAMLKREAA
;
A
#
# COMPACT_ATOMS: atom_id res chain seq x y z
N MET A 1 -1.90 1.82 7.51
CA MET A 1 -0.51 2.33 7.68
C MET A 1 -0.35 2.76 9.13
N ALA A 2 0.17 1.87 9.99
CA ALA A 2 0.42 2.16 11.42
C ALA A 2 1.89 2.55 11.71
N GLY A 3 2.76 2.49 10.70
CA GLY A 3 4.22 2.50 10.89
C GLY A 3 4.85 3.85 11.25
N ASP A 4 4.16 4.98 11.04
CA ASP A 4 4.81 6.30 11.16
C ASP A 4 4.55 7.01 12.50
N TRP A 5 3.69 6.47 13.38
CA TRP A 5 3.25 7.23 14.56
C TRP A 5 3.24 6.51 15.90
N ILE A 6 3.05 5.17 15.92
CA ILE A 6 3.37 4.36 17.09
C ILE A 6 4.67 3.62 16.82
N LYS A 7 5.72 3.95 17.57
CA LYS A 7 6.98 3.20 17.55
C LYS A 7 6.84 1.92 18.37
N MET A 8 6.23 0.89 17.78
CA MET A 8 6.10 -0.41 18.42
C MET A 8 7.47 -1.05 18.63
N ARG A 9 7.83 -1.31 19.89
CA ARG A 9 9.07 -2.01 20.24
C ARG A 9 8.86 -3.52 20.14
N PRO A 10 9.76 -4.27 19.48
CA PRO A 10 9.70 -5.73 19.44
C PRO A 10 9.72 -6.39 20.83
N SER A 11 10.36 -5.73 21.81
CA SER A 11 10.48 -6.20 23.19
C SER A 11 9.23 -5.95 24.05
N LEU A 12 8.15 -5.39 23.50
CA LEU A 12 6.96 -5.06 24.28
C LEU A 12 6.29 -6.33 24.85
N LEU A 13 6.26 -7.44 24.10
CA LEU A 13 5.78 -8.74 24.57
C LEU A 13 6.60 -9.29 25.75
N THR A 14 7.86 -8.90 25.87
CA THR A 14 8.75 -9.32 26.97
C THR A 14 8.80 -8.30 28.11
N SER A 15 8.03 -7.21 28.04
CA SER A 15 8.05 -6.14 29.04
C SER A 15 7.44 -6.63 30.37
N PRO A 16 8.13 -6.47 31.51
CA PRO A 16 7.58 -6.82 32.82
C PRO A 16 6.25 -6.13 33.12
N LYS A 17 6.06 -4.89 32.66
CA LYS A 17 4.79 -4.15 32.82
C LYS A 17 3.67 -4.78 31.99
N VAL A 18 3.95 -5.19 30.76
CA VAL A 18 2.96 -5.86 29.89
C VAL A 18 2.58 -7.22 30.47
N ASN A 19 3.55 -7.97 30.98
CA ASN A 19 3.31 -9.25 31.64
C ASN A 19 2.48 -9.08 32.92
N LEU A 20 2.68 -7.99 33.67
CA LEU A 20 1.88 -7.68 34.84
C LEU A 20 0.44 -7.31 34.46
N ILE A 21 0.24 -6.46 33.44
CA ILE A 21 -1.10 -6.15 32.92
C ILE A 21 -1.80 -7.44 32.47
N ALA A 22 -1.13 -8.28 31.67
CA ALA A 22 -1.66 -9.55 31.17
C ALA A 22 -2.15 -10.45 32.31
N ARG A 23 -1.38 -10.54 33.40
CA ARG A 23 -1.75 -11.30 34.60
C ARG A 23 -2.94 -10.70 35.35
N MET A 24 -3.03 -9.37 35.42
CA MET A 24 -4.14 -8.70 36.10
C MET A 24 -5.46 -8.86 35.33
N ILE A 25 -5.42 -8.75 34.01
CA ILE A 25 -6.61 -8.95 33.18
C ILE A 25 -7.02 -10.41 33.12
N GLU A 26 -6.07 -11.35 33.21
CA GLU A 26 -6.38 -12.78 33.37
C GLU A 26 -7.18 -13.05 34.66
N SER A 27 -6.80 -12.40 35.77
CA SER A 27 -7.52 -12.55 37.05
C SER A 27 -8.84 -11.80 37.15
N THR A 28 -9.02 -10.73 36.35
CA THR A 28 -10.17 -9.82 36.45
C THR A 28 -11.22 -10.10 35.39
N SER A 29 -10.78 -10.44 34.19
CA SER A 29 -11.67 -10.79 33.11
C SER A 29 -12.34 -12.10 33.48
N ASP A 30 -13.67 -12.09 33.48
CA ASP A 30 -14.52 -13.25 33.68
C ASP A 30 -14.39 -14.25 32.52
N ILE A 31 -13.22 -14.35 31.87
CA ILE A 31 -12.84 -15.36 30.87
C ILE A 31 -13.20 -16.74 31.42
N GLY A 32 -13.00 -16.99 32.71
CA GLY A 32 -13.48 -18.20 33.38
C GLY A 32 -14.98 -18.45 33.20
N LYS A 33 -15.84 -17.43 33.38
CA LYS A 33 -17.28 -17.54 33.14
C LYS A 33 -17.65 -17.55 31.67
N THR A 34 -17.03 -16.74 30.80
CA THR A 34 -17.29 -16.76 29.35
C THR A 34 -16.91 -18.11 28.73
N VAL A 35 -15.79 -18.68 29.17
CA VAL A 35 -15.30 -20.00 28.79
C VAL A 35 -16.16 -21.11 29.42
N SER A 36 -16.62 -20.95 30.66
CA SER A 36 -17.58 -21.87 31.28
C SER A 36 -18.93 -21.86 30.56
N LEU A 37 -19.42 -20.68 30.16
CA LEU A 37 -20.63 -20.52 29.35
C LEU A 37 -20.45 -21.13 27.96
N LEU A 38 -19.29 -20.95 27.31
CA LEU A 38 -18.97 -21.61 26.04
C LEU A 38 -18.93 -23.14 26.19
N ARG A 39 -18.44 -23.66 27.32
CA ARG A 39 -18.46 -25.10 27.65
C ARG A 39 -19.89 -25.62 27.81
N ASP A 40 -20.73 -24.87 28.52
CA ASP A 40 -22.15 -25.23 28.72
C ASP A 40 -22.96 -25.18 27.42
N VAL A 41 -22.68 -24.21 26.54
CA VAL A 41 -23.31 -24.08 25.21
C VAL A 41 -22.86 -25.18 24.25
N THR A 42 -21.61 -25.65 24.36
CA THR A 42 -21.08 -26.66 23.43
C THR A 42 -21.40 -28.10 23.78
N ARG A 43 -21.92 -28.40 24.99
CA ARG A 43 -22.35 -29.75 25.46
C ARG A 43 -21.49 -30.90 24.91
N ASN A 44 -20.17 -30.71 24.85
CA ASN A 44 -19.28 -31.69 24.25
C ASN A 44 -18.53 -32.41 25.37
N GLU A 45 -19.07 -33.57 25.75
CA GLU A 45 -18.55 -34.43 26.83
C GLU A 45 -17.13 -34.96 26.54
N ASN A 46 -16.66 -34.81 25.29
CA ASN A 46 -15.33 -35.22 24.84
C ASN A 46 -14.24 -34.15 25.00
N VAL A 47 -14.57 -32.93 25.45
CA VAL A 47 -13.57 -31.90 25.78
C VAL A 47 -13.15 -32.08 27.23
N THR A 48 -12.20 -32.99 27.45
CA THR A 48 -11.70 -33.38 28.78
C THR A 48 -10.70 -32.40 29.39
N GLN A 49 -10.17 -31.45 28.61
CA GLN A 49 -9.30 -30.38 29.12
C GLN A 49 -10.10 -29.10 29.32
N PRO A 50 -9.99 -28.44 30.49
CA PRO A 50 -10.68 -27.18 30.69
C PRO A 50 -10.12 -26.16 29.71
N VAL A 51 -10.98 -25.48 28.94
CA VAL A 51 -10.60 -24.44 27.96
C VAL A 51 -9.80 -23.29 28.60
N THR A 52 -9.72 -23.22 29.94
CA THR A 52 -8.76 -22.38 30.67
C THR A 52 -7.29 -22.73 30.38
N ASP A 53 -6.96 -23.96 29.98
CA ASP A 53 -5.61 -24.33 29.50
C ASP A 53 -5.34 -23.83 28.07
N ALA A 54 -6.37 -23.45 27.30
CA ALA A 54 -6.22 -22.93 25.95
C ALA A 54 -5.84 -21.44 25.94
N VAL A 55 -6.15 -20.70 27.01
CA VAL A 55 -5.72 -19.31 27.19
C VAL A 55 -4.33 -19.32 27.82
N THR A 56 -3.34 -19.67 27.00
CA THR A 56 -1.95 -19.64 27.46
C THR A 56 -1.53 -18.21 27.80
N ARG A 57 -0.59 -18.06 28.74
CA ARG A 57 0.01 -16.77 29.09
C ARG A 57 0.47 -15.96 27.87
N SER A 58 0.99 -16.64 26.85
CA SER A 58 1.41 -16.03 25.58
C SER A 58 0.25 -15.40 24.79
N VAL A 59 -0.94 -15.99 24.86
CA VAL A 59 -2.17 -15.42 24.28
C VAL A 59 -2.56 -14.15 25.03
N MET A 60 -2.51 -14.14 26.37
CA MET A 60 -2.84 -12.95 27.17
C MET A 60 -1.84 -11.82 26.98
N GLU A 61 -0.55 -12.13 26.83
CA GLU A 61 0.48 -11.17 26.46
C GLU A 61 0.20 -10.54 25.09
N SER A 62 -0.20 -11.35 24.11
CA SER A 62 -0.58 -10.88 22.77
C SER A 62 -1.83 -10.00 22.79
N VAL A 63 -2.88 -10.42 23.51
CA VAL A 63 -4.11 -9.65 23.73
C VAL A 63 -3.77 -8.30 24.36
N THR A 64 -2.95 -8.29 25.41
CA THR A 64 -2.50 -7.07 26.08
C THR A 64 -1.82 -6.10 25.11
N VAL A 65 -0.89 -6.59 24.29
CA VAL A 65 -0.20 -5.76 23.29
C VAL A 65 -1.16 -5.20 22.24
N THR A 66 -2.11 -6.00 21.74
CA THR A 66 -3.12 -5.50 20.79
C THR A 66 -4.06 -4.49 21.41
N SER A 67 -4.43 -4.68 22.67
CA SER A 67 -5.26 -3.76 23.46
C SER A 67 -4.57 -2.43 23.72
N LEU A 68 -3.28 -2.45 24.06
CA LEU A 68 -2.45 -1.25 24.19
C LEU A 68 -2.37 -0.48 22.87
N LEU A 69 -2.17 -1.19 21.74
CA LEU A 69 -2.14 -0.58 20.42
C LEU A 69 -3.47 0.14 20.09
N LYS A 70 -4.60 -0.49 20.41
CA LYS A 70 -5.93 0.11 20.23
C LYS A 70 -6.10 1.37 21.10
N LEU A 71 -5.77 1.28 22.38
CA LEU A 71 -5.85 2.41 23.32
C LEU A 71 -4.98 3.58 22.87
N TRP A 72 -3.71 3.33 22.52
CA TRP A 72 -2.81 4.38 22.07
C TRP A 72 -3.24 5.00 20.74
N GLY A 73 -3.90 4.25 19.87
CA GLY A 73 -4.50 4.81 18.67
C GLY A 73 -5.66 5.74 18.93
N ILE A 74 -6.56 5.35 19.84
CA ILE A 74 -7.66 6.21 20.25
C ILE A 74 -7.14 7.45 20.97
N ALA A 75 -6.16 7.30 21.86
CA ALA A 75 -5.50 8.43 22.49
C ALA A 75 -4.87 9.37 21.45
N ASN A 76 -4.20 8.84 20.42
CA ASN A 76 -3.61 9.67 19.37
C ASN A 76 -4.64 10.43 18.52
N ASP A 77 -5.79 9.81 18.27
CA ASP A 77 -6.82 10.37 17.38
C ASP A 77 -7.72 11.37 18.12
N HIS A 78 -7.86 11.21 19.44
CA HIS A 78 -8.81 11.99 20.25
C HIS A 78 -8.16 12.86 21.34
N THR A 79 -6.85 12.78 21.55
CA THR A 79 -6.12 13.61 22.51
C THR A 79 -4.85 14.18 21.89
N SER A 80 -4.46 15.39 22.30
CA SER A 80 -3.19 16.02 21.88
C SER A 80 -2.13 15.99 23.00
N ASP A 81 -2.58 15.94 24.25
CA ASP A 81 -1.81 15.94 25.49
C ASP A 81 -1.67 14.54 26.12
N GLY A 82 -2.49 13.57 25.70
CA GLY A 82 -2.58 12.25 26.32
C GLY A 82 -3.59 12.18 27.47
N ILE A 83 -4.51 13.16 27.58
CA ILE A 83 -5.53 13.24 28.63
C ILE A 83 -6.90 12.96 28.05
N PHE A 84 -7.62 11.99 28.64
CA PHE A 84 -9.03 11.78 28.38
C PHE A 84 -9.86 12.58 29.39
N TYR A 85 -10.57 13.59 28.89
CA TYR A 85 -11.48 14.41 29.70
C TYR A 85 -12.85 13.74 29.87
N ASN A 86 -13.50 13.95 31.02
CA ASN A 86 -14.77 13.32 31.39
C ASN A 86 -14.73 11.79 31.30
N ALA A 87 -13.62 11.19 31.70
CA ALA A 87 -13.36 9.77 31.58
C ALA A 87 -12.88 9.18 32.91
N ASP A 88 -13.20 7.90 33.12
CA ASP A 88 -12.71 7.06 34.21
C ASP A 88 -12.06 5.78 33.63
N PHE A 89 -11.65 4.84 34.47
CA PHE A 89 -11.10 3.56 33.97
C PHE A 89 -12.13 2.72 33.21
N SER A 90 -13.43 2.87 33.50
CA SER A 90 -14.50 2.20 32.76
C SER A 90 -14.53 2.63 31.30
N TYR A 91 -14.23 3.91 31.01
CA TYR A 91 -14.08 4.40 29.64
C TYR A 91 -12.96 3.65 28.87
N ILE A 92 -11.80 3.46 29.50
CA ILE A 92 -10.69 2.69 28.90
C ILE A 92 -11.09 1.23 28.69
N ASP A 93 -11.75 0.62 29.68
CA ASP A 93 -12.22 -0.76 29.59
C ASP A 93 -13.18 -0.95 28.42
N ASN A 94 -14.12 -0.01 28.23
CA ASN A 94 -15.08 -0.02 27.12
C ASN A 94 -14.40 0.19 25.76
N ILE A 95 -13.40 1.09 25.69
CA ILE A 95 -12.60 1.29 24.48
C ILE A 95 -11.93 -0.02 24.06
N VAL A 96 -11.27 -0.68 25.01
CA VAL A 96 -10.46 -1.86 24.73
C VAL A 96 -11.33 -3.12 24.59
N GLY A 97 -12.47 -3.16 25.29
CA GLY A 97 -13.35 -4.32 25.38
C GLY A 97 -12.92 -5.32 26.47
N ILE A 98 -12.11 -4.88 27.44
CA ILE A 98 -11.57 -5.72 28.52
C ILE A 98 -11.82 -5.02 29.84
N THR A 99 -12.66 -5.62 30.68
CA THR A 99 -12.92 -5.14 32.05
C THR A 99 -11.66 -5.24 32.91
N GLY A 100 -11.37 -4.18 33.68
CA GLY A 100 -10.21 -4.08 34.56
C GLY A 100 -8.91 -3.66 33.87
N PHE A 101 -8.95 -3.36 32.56
CA PHE A 101 -7.77 -2.95 31.80
C PHE A 101 -7.24 -1.58 32.25
N GLY A 102 -8.12 -0.60 32.49
CA GLY A 102 -7.76 0.72 33.00
C GLY A 102 -7.08 0.65 34.38
N ARG A 103 -7.59 -0.19 35.28
CA ARG A 103 -6.98 -0.45 36.59
C ARG A 103 -5.61 -1.15 36.48
N ALA A 104 -5.47 -2.04 35.51
CA ALA A 104 -4.18 -2.67 35.24
C ALA A 104 -3.14 -1.67 34.72
N LEU A 105 -3.56 -0.70 33.89
CA LEU A 105 -2.69 0.40 33.44
C LEU A 105 -2.28 1.32 34.58
N GLU A 106 -3.20 1.63 35.49
CA GLU A 106 -2.93 2.39 36.72
C GLU A 106 -1.83 1.73 37.55
N THR A 107 -1.94 0.42 37.74
CA THR A 107 -0.98 -0.35 38.54
C THR A 107 0.44 -0.31 37.98
N VAL A 108 0.59 -0.21 36.66
CA VAL A 108 1.93 -0.09 36.02
C VAL A 108 2.36 1.35 35.77
N GLY A 109 1.57 2.34 36.21
CA GLY A 109 1.83 3.77 36.02
C GLY A 109 1.75 4.21 34.57
N TRP A 110 0.86 3.61 33.78
CA TRP A 110 0.59 3.98 32.38
C TRP A 110 -0.75 4.69 32.19
N ALA A 111 -1.58 4.75 33.23
CA ALA A 111 -2.75 5.59 33.31
C ALA A 111 -2.87 6.15 34.73
N GLU A 112 -3.36 7.37 34.88
CA GLU A 112 -3.61 8.01 36.17
C GLU A 112 -5.01 8.61 36.14
N PHE A 113 -5.87 8.22 37.06
CA PHE A 113 -7.22 8.75 37.16
C PHE A 113 -7.27 9.86 38.21
N ASP A 114 -7.72 11.03 37.79
CA ASP A 114 -8.02 12.16 38.65
C ASP A 114 -9.54 12.23 38.89
N PRO A 115 -10.03 11.87 40.10
CA PRO A 115 -11.45 11.90 40.40
C PRO A 115 -12.02 13.31 40.55
N GLU A 116 -11.20 14.32 40.82
CA GLU A 116 -11.67 15.71 41.00
C GLU A 116 -12.05 16.34 39.67
N ASN A 117 -11.19 16.15 38.66
CA ASN A 117 -11.41 16.67 37.31
C ASN A 117 -12.06 15.65 36.36
N MET A 118 -12.32 14.42 36.83
CA MET A 118 -12.83 13.31 36.03
C MET A 118 -12.02 13.11 34.75
N THR A 119 -10.70 12.99 34.90
CA THR A 119 -9.78 12.79 33.77
C THR A 119 -8.94 11.53 33.94
N VAL A 120 -8.60 10.89 32.82
CA VAL A 120 -7.58 9.85 32.80
C VAL A 120 -6.40 10.33 31.98
N THR A 121 -5.26 10.51 32.63
CA THR A 121 -4.01 10.90 31.99
C THR A 121 -3.21 9.66 31.60
N LEU A 122 -2.64 9.64 30.40
CA LEU A 122 -1.62 8.68 29.97
C LEU A 122 -0.23 9.33 30.11
N PRO A 123 0.52 9.04 31.19
CA PRO A 123 1.80 9.70 31.44
C PRO A 123 2.80 9.46 30.31
N ASN A 124 3.62 10.47 30.00
CA ASN A 124 4.65 10.43 28.97
C ASN A 124 4.14 10.06 27.56
N PHE A 125 2.83 10.19 27.28
CA PHE A 125 2.25 9.80 25.99
C PHE A 125 2.96 10.46 24.81
N ASN A 126 3.25 11.75 24.92
CA ASN A 126 3.93 12.56 23.91
C ASN A 126 5.46 12.33 23.80
N GLU A 127 6.07 11.64 24.77
CA GLU A 127 7.48 11.23 24.68
C GLU A 127 7.65 10.05 23.71
N TYR A 128 6.65 9.15 23.69
CA TYR A 128 6.69 7.90 22.94
C TYR A 128 5.79 7.90 21.69
N ASN A 129 4.84 8.83 21.59
CA ASN A 129 3.93 8.97 20.46
C ASN A 129 3.97 10.39 19.89
N THR A 130 3.88 10.51 18.57
CA THR A 130 3.67 11.81 17.91
C THR A 130 2.19 12.00 17.71
N SER A 131 1.56 12.96 18.41
CA SER A 131 0.14 13.26 18.29
C SER A 131 -0.27 13.54 16.83
N GLY A 132 -1.54 13.29 16.49
CA GLY A 132 -2.07 13.54 15.15
C GLY A 132 -1.86 14.97 14.68
N GLU A 133 -1.99 15.94 15.58
CA GLU A 133 -1.75 17.37 15.34
C GLU A 133 -0.27 17.67 15.05
N LYS A 134 0.66 17.18 15.87
CA LYS A 134 2.10 17.38 15.61
C LYS A 134 2.52 16.74 14.29
N ARG A 135 1.91 15.60 13.93
CA ARG A 135 2.16 14.91 12.67
C ARG A 135 1.62 15.65 11.47
N SER A 136 0.44 16.26 11.54
CA SER A 136 -0.09 17.07 10.45
C SER A 136 0.77 18.31 10.21
N LEU A 137 1.28 18.92 11.28
CA LEU A 137 2.21 20.05 11.22
C LEU A 137 3.58 19.66 10.65
N SER A 138 4.10 18.47 10.98
CA SER A 138 5.37 17.96 10.44
C SER A 138 5.22 17.15 9.14
N ALA A 139 3.99 16.93 8.66
CA ALA A 139 3.73 16.10 7.49
C ALA A 139 4.19 16.85 6.25
N LYS A 140 5.34 16.44 5.72
CA LYS A 140 5.83 16.95 4.44
C LYS A 140 4.76 16.81 3.39
N SER A 141 4.52 17.89 2.66
CA SER A 141 3.59 17.87 1.52
C SER A 141 4.05 16.82 0.49
N SER A 142 3.12 16.28 -0.29
CA SER A 142 3.47 15.40 -1.42
C SER A 142 4.48 16.06 -2.37
N ALA A 143 4.39 17.38 -2.52
CA ALA A 143 5.34 18.18 -3.28
C ALA A 143 6.74 18.21 -2.66
N GLU A 144 6.82 18.28 -1.33
CA GLU A 144 8.06 18.37 -0.57
C GLU A 144 8.80 17.02 -0.55
N ARG A 145 8.08 15.91 -0.31
CA ARG A 145 8.63 14.55 -0.47
C ARG A 145 9.21 14.31 -1.86
N GLN A 146 8.54 14.82 -2.89
CA GLN A 146 9.00 14.69 -4.27
C GLN A 146 10.22 15.58 -4.57
N ARG A 147 10.36 16.75 -3.93
CA ARG A 147 11.55 17.60 -4.04
C ARG A 147 12.76 16.93 -3.42
N GLU A 148 12.64 16.45 -2.19
CA GLU A 148 13.74 15.76 -1.48
C GLU A 148 14.21 14.50 -2.22
N TYR A 149 13.27 13.73 -2.79
CA TYR A 149 13.64 12.58 -3.62
C TYR A 149 14.50 12.98 -4.82
N ARG A 150 14.15 14.08 -5.50
CA ARG A 150 14.91 14.60 -6.64
C ARG A 150 16.28 15.14 -6.22
N GLU A 151 16.35 15.83 -5.09
CA GLU A 151 17.60 16.35 -4.54
C GLU A 151 18.53 15.23 -4.12
N ARG A 152 18.02 14.20 -3.44
CA ARG A 152 18.79 12.99 -3.10
C ARG A 152 19.33 12.31 -4.34
N LYS A 153 18.50 12.14 -5.39
CA LYS A 153 18.95 11.56 -6.67
C LYS A 153 19.98 12.44 -7.38
N LYS A 154 19.88 13.77 -7.26
CA LYS A 154 20.87 14.71 -7.78
C LYS A 154 22.20 14.59 -7.03
N GLN A 155 22.17 14.52 -5.70
CA GLN A 155 23.37 14.36 -4.88
C GLN A 155 24.03 12.99 -5.08
N GLU A 156 23.26 11.91 -5.21
CA GLU A 156 23.76 10.58 -5.52
C GLU A 156 24.47 10.55 -6.88
N LYS A 157 23.91 11.26 -7.88
CA LYS A 157 24.55 11.43 -9.18
C LYS A 157 25.86 12.24 -9.09
N ILE A 158 25.86 13.37 -8.39
CA ILE A 158 27.05 14.20 -8.18
C ILE A 158 28.15 13.39 -7.48
N ARG A 159 27.80 12.60 -6.47
CA ARG A 159 28.74 11.74 -5.73
C ARG A 159 29.29 10.61 -6.60
N ALA A 160 28.51 10.05 -7.51
CA ALA A 160 28.99 9.06 -8.47
C ALA A 160 29.96 9.68 -9.49
N GLU A 161 29.68 10.89 -9.97
CA GLU A 161 30.54 11.64 -10.91
C GLU A 161 31.84 12.12 -10.25
N SER A 162 31.82 12.52 -8.98
CA SER A 162 33.04 12.95 -8.26
C SER A 162 34.01 11.80 -7.96
N VAL A 163 33.51 10.57 -7.81
CA VAL A 163 34.37 9.38 -7.60
C VAL A 163 35.12 9.02 -8.88
N THR A 164 34.55 9.29 -10.06
CA THR A 164 35.22 9.05 -11.35
C THR A 164 36.31 10.07 -11.70
N GLU A 165 36.29 11.26 -11.11
CA GLU A 165 37.32 12.30 -11.33
C GLU A 165 38.60 12.08 -10.48
N SER A 166 38.53 11.29 -9.41
CA SER A 166 39.67 11.02 -8.52
C SER A 166 40.68 9.99 -9.04
N VAL A 167 40.46 9.41 -10.23
CA VAL A 167 41.34 8.36 -10.81
C VAL A 167 42.24 8.88 -11.93
N ASN A 168 42.09 10.14 -12.36
CA ASN A 168 42.81 10.67 -13.54
C ASN A 168 43.96 11.64 -13.26
N ASN A 169 44.51 11.67 -12.03
CA ASN A 169 45.76 12.40 -11.76
C ASN A 169 46.73 11.55 -10.93
N GLY A 170 47.80 11.08 -11.59
CA GLY A 170 49.05 10.72 -10.91
C GLY A 170 49.47 9.24 -11.00
N ASP A 171 50.13 8.91 -12.11
CA ASP A 171 51.42 8.21 -12.22
C ASP A 171 51.73 6.90 -11.44
N VAL A 172 52.47 6.05 -12.14
CA VAL A 172 52.83 4.64 -11.92
C VAL A 172 53.68 4.42 -10.65
N THR A 173 53.42 3.34 -9.89
CA THR A 173 54.42 2.29 -9.58
C THR A 173 53.90 1.15 -8.68
N ARG A 174 54.05 -0.06 -9.23
CA ARG A 174 54.49 -1.34 -8.63
C ARG A 174 53.94 -1.86 -7.29
N ASP A 175 53.50 -3.11 -7.43
CA ASP A 175 53.77 -4.30 -6.60
C ASP A 175 52.84 -4.71 -5.44
N VAL A 176 52.17 -5.85 -5.71
CA VAL A 176 52.07 -7.07 -4.89
C VAL A 176 51.58 -6.87 -3.44
N THR A 177 50.32 -7.19 -3.12
CA THR A 177 49.96 -8.58 -2.79
C THR A 177 48.45 -8.77 -2.93
N ALA A 178 48.05 -9.44 -4.01
CA ALA A 178 46.79 -10.14 -4.08
C ALA A 178 47.05 -11.61 -3.71
N LEU A 179 46.43 -12.07 -2.63
CA LEU A 179 46.07 -13.46 -2.32
C LEU A 179 45.47 -13.42 -0.89
N ARG A 180 44.36 -14.06 -0.54
CA ARG A 180 43.48 -14.96 -1.25
C ARG A 180 42.33 -15.27 -0.28
N ASN A 181 41.13 -15.41 -0.83
CA ASN A 181 40.19 -16.49 -0.53
C ASN A 181 39.55 -16.59 0.88
N SER A 182 38.29 -16.97 1.01
CA SER A 182 37.29 -17.33 -0.01
C SER A 182 35.99 -17.75 0.66
N ASN A 183 34.89 -17.46 -0.03
CA ASN A 183 33.67 -18.27 -0.14
C ASN A 183 32.85 -18.42 1.17
N ARG A 184 31.51 -18.34 1.13
CA ARG A 184 30.70 -19.17 0.24
C ARG A 184 29.21 -18.73 0.21
N ARG A 185 28.63 -18.72 -1.01
CA ARG A 185 27.22 -19.01 -1.40
C ARG A 185 26.11 -18.06 -0.92
N GLU A 186 25.07 -17.75 -1.70
CA GLU A 186 24.54 -18.41 -2.89
C GLU A 186 23.73 -17.41 -3.72
N GLU A 187 23.89 -17.55 -5.02
CA GLU A 187 23.20 -16.87 -6.09
C GLU A 187 21.71 -17.31 -6.12
N LYS A 188 20.80 -16.35 -6.32
CA LYS A 188 19.55 -16.65 -7.04
C LYS A 188 19.09 -15.44 -7.83
N ASN A 189 19.86 -15.16 -8.88
CA ASN A 189 19.29 -14.58 -10.09
C ASN A 189 18.30 -15.61 -10.67
N ARG A 190 17.07 -15.17 -10.94
CA ARG A 190 16.11 -15.91 -11.75
C ARG A 190 15.50 -14.92 -12.74
N GLU A 191 16.23 -14.71 -13.83
CA GLU A 191 15.66 -14.29 -15.10
C GLU A 191 15.47 -15.52 -16.01
N ASP A 192 14.66 -15.34 -17.04
CA ASP A 192 14.35 -16.20 -18.20
C ASP A 192 13.19 -17.19 -18.01
N ILE A 193 12.22 -17.29 -18.94
CA ILE A 193 12.28 -17.65 -20.38
C ILE A 193 10.97 -17.15 -21.06
N LYS A 194 10.80 -16.86 -22.37
CA LYS A 194 11.59 -16.59 -23.61
C LYS A 194 10.82 -17.19 -24.80
N ASP A 195 10.86 -16.50 -25.95
CA ASP A 195 11.06 -17.04 -27.31
C ASP A 195 11.18 -15.84 -28.27
N ASN A 196 11.97 -15.74 -29.36
CA ASN A 196 13.20 -16.30 -29.97
C ASN A 196 13.37 -15.47 -31.31
N PRO A 197 14.34 -15.63 -32.27
CA PRO A 197 15.61 -16.35 -32.33
C PRO A 197 16.85 -15.51 -32.79
N GLN A 198 17.96 -16.25 -32.96
CA GLN A 198 19.40 -15.97 -33.03
C GLN A 198 20.03 -15.36 -34.31
N THR A 199 21.21 -14.72 -34.08
CA THR A 199 22.52 -14.71 -34.84
C THR A 199 22.70 -13.94 -36.17
N PRO A 200 23.93 -13.55 -36.59
CA PRO A 200 25.28 -13.85 -36.03
C PRO A 200 26.23 -12.65 -35.78
N LEU A 201 27.34 -12.98 -35.11
CA LEU A 201 28.56 -12.19 -34.85
C LEU A 201 29.16 -11.55 -36.12
N THR A 202 29.74 -10.35 -36.01
CA THR A 202 31.05 -9.96 -36.59
C THR A 202 31.51 -8.65 -35.93
N GLY A 203 32.78 -8.58 -35.53
CA GLY A 203 33.38 -7.42 -34.89
C GLY A 203 33.57 -6.22 -35.82
N GLY A 204 33.60 -5.03 -35.21
CA GLY A 204 33.96 -3.77 -35.87
C GLY A 204 33.65 -2.59 -34.95
N GLU A 205 34.70 -1.90 -34.50
CA GLU A 205 34.64 -0.61 -33.82
C GLU A 205 33.83 0.41 -34.63
N VAL A 206 32.76 1.01 -34.09
CA VAL A 206 32.35 2.39 -34.45
C VAL A 206 31.55 3.05 -33.33
N LEU A 207 32.13 4.14 -32.79
CA LEU A 207 31.57 5.38 -32.24
C LEU A 207 30.27 5.36 -31.40
N SER A 208 30.43 5.87 -30.18
CA SER A 208 29.39 6.27 -29.23
C SER A 208 28.52 7.42 -29.74
N GLU A 209 27.23 7.18 -29.95
CA GLU A 209 26.20 8.22 -30.04
C GLU A 209 25.42 8.34 -28.72
N GLU A 210 25.30 9.57 -28.20
CA GLU A 210 24.58 9.91 -26.98
C GLU A 210 23.09 9.57 -27.05
N LYS A 211 22.58 8.81 -26.07
CA LYS A 211 21.13 8.56 -25.94
C LYS A 211 20.37 9.86 -25.65
N PRO A 212 19.33 10.22 -26.44
CA PRO A 212 18.65 11.51 -26.31
C PRO A 212 17.83 11.62 -25.02
N LYS A 213 17.96 12.77 -24.33
CA LYS A 213 17.15 13.16 -23.15
C LYS A 213 15.66 13.23 -23.54
N ARG A 214 14.82 12.36 -22.95
CA ARG A 214 13.36 12.34 -23.19
C ARG A 214 12.71 13.70 -22.87
N LYS A 215 12.19 14.38 -23.91
CA LYS A 215 11.34 15.57 -23.78
C LYS A 215 10.06 15.20 -23.02
N ARG A 216 9.71 15.96 -21.97
CA ARG A 216 8.48 15.75 -21.19
C ARG A 216 7.30 16.40 -21.92
N LEU A 217 6.30 15.60 -22.30
CA LEU A 217 5.08 16.11 -22.94
C LEU A 217 4.26 16.97 -21.96
N PRO A 218 3.63 18.06 -22.44
CA PRO A 218 2.74 18.88 -21.63
C PRO A 218 1.50 18.08 -21.20
N ARG A 219 0.96 18.39 -20.02
CA ARG A 219 -0.23 17.72 -19.47
C ARG A 219 -1.47 18.47 -19.94
N THR A 220 -2.41 17.77 -20.59
CA THR A 220 -3.64 18.34 -21.16
C THR A 220 -4.88 17.58 -20.68
N THR A 221 -6.07 18.17 -20.81
CA THR A 221 -7.35 17.46 -20.55
C THR A 221 -7.68 16.50 -21.70
N LEU A 222 -8.59 15.55 -21.46
CA LEU A 222 -9.03 14.64 -22.52
C LEU A 222 -9.71 15.42 -23.66
N LYS A 223 -10.49 16.46 -23.33
CA LYS A 223 -11.13 17.35 -24.31
C LYS A 223 -10.10 17.93 -25.28
N THR A 224 -9.04 18.55 -24.77
CA THR A 224 -7.99 19.17 -25.61
C THR A 224 -7.25 18.13 -26.43
N PHE A 225 -6.97 16.95 -25.86
CA PHE A 225 -6.33 15.86 -26.60
C PHE A 225 -7.20 15.34 -27.75
N VAL A 226 -8.49 15.08 -27.51
CA VAL A 226 -9.42 14.61 -28.54
C VAL A 226 -9.59 15.67 -29.63
N GLN A 227 -9.65 16.95 -29.27
CA GLN A 227 -9.69 18.04 -30.25
C GLN A 227 -8.42 18.08 -31.11
N ALA A 228 -7.24 18.00 -30.49
CA ALA A 228 -5.98 17.97 -31.23
C ALA A 228 -5.88 16.76 -32.19
N CYS A 229 -6.41 15.59 -31.79
CA CYS A 229 -6.49 14.44 -32.69
C CYS A 229 -7.42 14.72 -33.88
N LYS A 230 -8.60 15.31 -33.64
CA LYS A 230 -9.54 15.70 -34.70
C LYS A 230 -8.91 16.70 -35.67
N ASP A 231 -8.23 17.71 -35.16
CA ASP A 231 -7.57 18.75 -35.96
C ASP A 231 -6.42 18.17 -36.81
N ALA A 232 -5.76 17.13 -36.31
CA ALA A 232 -4.74 16.38 -37.05
C ALA A 232 -5.31 15.31 -38.00
N GLY A 233 -6.62 15.10 -38.03
CA GLY A 233 -7.26 14.01 -38.79
C GLY A 233 -6.96 12.61 -38.23
N GLU A 234 -6.44 12.52 -37.01
CA GLU A 234 -6.12 11.27 -36.33
C GLU A 234 -7.28 10.79 -35.47
N LYS A 235 -7.47 9.47 -35.41
CA LYS A 235 -8.36 8.87 -34.43
C LYS A 235 -7.67 8.86 -33.05
N PRO A 236 -8.39 9.19 -31.95
CA PRO A 236 -7.77 9.27 -30.64
C PRO A 236 -7.11 7.96 -30.17
N ILE A 237 -7.75 6.81 -30.43
CA ILE A 237 -7.32 5.51 -29.90
C ILE A 237 -7.12 4.42 -30.96
N SER A 238 -7.89 4.39 -32.06
CA SER A 238 -7.92 3.22 -32.96
C SER A 238 -6.56 2.85 -33.54
N ASP A 239 -5.71 3.85 -33.79
CA ASP A 239 -4.43 3.65 -34.46
C ASP A 239 -3.27 3.53 -33.45
N TYR A 240 -3.61 3.41 -32.16
CA TYR A 240 -2.62 3.29 -31.10
C TYR A 240 -2.06 1.87 -31.03
N GLY A 241 -0.91 1.65 -31.68
CA GLY A 241 -0.23 0.35 -31.78
C GLY A 241 -0.14 -0.45 -30.46
N PRO A 242 0.21 0.14 -29.30
CA PRO A 242 0.22 -0.60 -28.03
C PRO A 242 -1.15 -1.13 -27.57
N MET A 243 -2.25 -0.50 -27.98
CA MET A 243 -3.59 -1.01 -27.71
C MET A 243 -3.97 -2.14 -28.67
N LEU A 244 -3.65 -1.99 -29.96
CA LEU A 244 -3.88 -3.03 -30.97
C LEU A 244 -3.14 -4.33 -30.60
N ARG A 245 -1.87 -4.24 -30.22
CA ARG A 245 -1.09 -5.40 -29.75
C ARG A 245 -1.72 -6.05 -28.52
N TYR A 246 -2.18 -5.25 -27.56
CA TYR A 246 -2.81 -5.81 -26.36
C TYR A 246 -4.12 -6.56 -26.68
N VAL A 247 -4.93 -6.03 -27.60
CA VAL A 247 -6.17 -6.67 -28.09
C VAL A 247 -5.85 -7.98 -28.80
N GLU A 248 -4.84 -7.98 -29.68
CA GLU A 248 -4.37 -9.16 -30.40
C GLU A 248 -3.83 -10.23 -29.44
N ASP A 249 -2.96 -9.86 -28.50
CA ASP A 249 -2.32 -10.76 -27.53
C ASP A 249 -3.34 -11.41 -26.58
N THR A 250 -4.44 -10.72 -26.27
CA THR A 250 -5.41 -11.17 -25.26
C THR A 250 -6.68 -11.77 -25.85
N GLY A 251 -6.95 -11.55 -27.14
CA GLY A 251 -8.23 -11.90 -27.76
C GLY A 251 -9.41 -11.08 -27.23
N LEU A 252 -9.16 -9.94 -26.57
CA LEU A 252 -10.21 -9.06 -26.09
C LEU A 252 -11.02 -8.52 -27.28
N PRO A 253 -12.36 -8.68 -27.33
CA PRO A 253 -13.12 -8.17 -28.47
C PRO A 253 -12.97 -6.66 -28.64
N THR A 254 -12.74 -6.21 -29.88
CA THR A 254 -12.60 -4.77 -30.21
C THR A 254 -13.83 -3.97 -29.77
N GLU A 255 -15.03 -4.56 -29.85
CA GLU A 255 -16.28 -3.97 -29.38
C GLU A 255 -16.26 -3.63 -27.89
N PHE A 256 -15.57 -4.42 -27.07
CA PHE A 256 -15.44 -4.14 -25.63
C PHE A 256 -14.49 -2.97 -25.38
N VAL A 257 -13.46 -2.82 -26.22
CA VAL A 257 -12.57 -1.65 -26.19
C VAL A 257 -13.31 -0.39 -26.62
N GLN A 258 -14.16 -0.48 -27.65
CA GLN A 258 -15.01 0.64 -28.07
C GLN A 258 -15.99 1.02 -26.96
N LEU A 259 -16.66 0.04 -26.36
CA LEU A 259 -17.54 0.28 -25.21
C LEU A 259 -16.79 0.95 -24.05
N ALA A 260 -15.58 0.47 -23.73
CA ALA A 260 -14.73 1.10 -22.72
C ALA A 260 -14.38 2.54 -23.09
N TRP A 261 -14.12 2.82 -24.36
CA TRP A 261 -13.79 4.16 -24.82
C TRP A 261 -14.97 5.13 -24.65
N GLU A 262 -16.19 4.69 -24.93
CA GLU A 262 -17.40 5.49 -24.71
C GLU A 262 -17.62 5.82 -23.23
N VAL A 263 -17.48 4.82 -22.35
CA VAL A 263 -17.58 5.02 -20.90
C VAL A 263 -16.45 5.96 -20.41
N PHE A 264 -15.24 5.76 -20.90
CA PHE A 264 -14.08 6.59 -20.56
C PHE A 264 -14.29 8.04 -20.99
N LYS A 265 -14.85 8.29 -22.17
CA LYS A 265 -15.25 9.64 -22.60
C LYS A 265 -16.28 10.23 -21.64
N GLY A 266 -17.28 9.47 -21.19
CA GLY A 266 -18.27 9.92 -20.21
C GLY A 266 -17.67 10.35 -18.87
N GLU A 267 -16.55 9.78 -18.45
CA GLU A 267 -15.87 10.17 -17.22
C GLU A 267 -15.03 11.45 -17.36
N PHE A 268 -14.36 11.62 -18.51
CA PHE A 268 -13.26 12.59 -18.66
C PHE A 268 -13.52 13.73 -19.66
N LEU A 269 -14.58 13.65 -20.47
CA LEU A 269 -15.06 14.79 -21.28
C LEU A 269 -15.94 15.72 -20.43
N PRO A 270 -16.24 16.94 -20.93
CA PRO A 270 -17.05 17.91 -20.18
C PRO A 270 -18.38 17.34 -19.71
N GLY A 271 -18.72 17.58 -18.45
CA GLY A 271 -19.89 17.01 -17.77
C GLY A 271 -19.64 15.67 -17.08
N GLY A 272 -18.43 15.11 -17.19
CA GLY A 272 -17.99 13.91 -16.47
C GLY A 272 -17.34 14.23 -15.12
N PRO A 273 -17.33 13.28 -14.16
CA PRO A 273 -16.76 13.46 -12.82
C PRO A 273 -15.26 13.79 -12.80
N ASN A 274 -14.53 13.45 -13.87
CA ASN A 274 -13.08 13.61 -13.98
C ASN A 274 -12.66 14.58 -15.09
N GLU A 275 -13.54 15.52 -15.51
CA GLU A 275 -13.27 16.43 -16.63
C GLU A 275 -12.02 17.30 -16.45
N SER A 276 -11.65 17.65 -15.21
CA SER A 276 -10.49 18.48 -14.88
C SER A 276 -9.18 17.71 -14.86
N ARG A 277 -9.20 16.38 -15.07
CA ARG A 277 -8.00 15.55 -15.04
C ARG A 277 -7.05 15.94 -16.16
N LEU A 278 -5.77 16.09 -15.81
CA LEU A 278 -4.70 16.37 -16.77
C LEU A 278 -3.78 15.15 -16.92
N GLN A 279 -3.45 14.78 -18.15
CA GLN A 279 -2.48 13.72 -18.46
C GLN A 279 -1.56 14.12 -19.60
N ALA A 280 -0.33 13.59 -19.55
CA ALA A 280 0.67 13.82 -20.61
C ALA A 280 0.50 12.85 -21.79
N ASP A 281 -0.14 11.70 -21.56
CA ASP A 281 -0.38 10.68 -22.59
C ASP A 281 -1.71 9.99 -22.30
N TRP A 282 -2.76 10.45 -22.99
CA TRP A 282 -4.11 9.92 -22.84
C TRP A 282 -4.26 8.52 -23.45
N ARG A 283 -3.53 8.21 -24.51
CA ARG A 283 -3.56 6.88 -25.16
C ARG A 283 -3.04 5.82 -24.20
N LYS A 284 -1.91 6.07 -23.54
CA LYS A 284 -1.38 5.20 -22.48
C LYS A 284 -2.29 5.17 -21.26
N HIS A 285 -2.92 6.29 -20.89
CA HIS A 285 -3.83 6.32 -19.74
C HIS A 285 -5.04 5.41 -19.98
N PHE A 286 -5.66 5.49 -21.16
CA PHE A 286 -6.76 4.62 -21.55
C PHE A 286 -6.33 3.15 -21.65
N LEU A 287 -5.16 2.85 -22.23
CA LEU A 287 -4.63 1.48 -22.24
C LEU A 287 -4.53 0.88 -20.83
N ASN A 288 -4.12 1.66 -19.83
CA ASN A 288 -4.08 1.16 -18.46
C ASN A 288 -5.47 0.89 -17.87
N TYR A 289 -6.50 1.65 -18.26
CA TYR A 289 -7.88 1.41 -17.84
C TYR A 289 -8.40 0.08 -18.38
N VAL A 290 -8.11 -0.21 -19.65
CA VAL A 290 -8.45 -1.49 -20.29
C VAL A 290 -7.67 -2.64 -19.64
N ARG A 291 -6.34 -2.53 -19.55
CA ARG A 291 -5.45 -3.59 -19.01
C ARG A 291 -5.74 -3.96 -17.56
N LYS A 292 -6.07 -2.98 -16.72
CA LYS A 292 -6.33 -3.19 -15.28
C LYS A 292 -7.80 -3.37 -14.95
N GLY A 293 -8.69 -3.29 -15.94
CA GLY A 293 -10.13 -3.45 -15.75
C GLY A 293 -10.74 -2.43 -14.79
N TYR A 294 -10.26 -1.18 -14.79
CA TYR A 294 -10.75 -0.17 -13.83
C TYR A 294 -12.23 0.16 -14.01
N LEU A 295 -12.75 0.08 -15.24
CA LEU A 295 -14.17 0.28 -15.55
C LEU A 295 -15.05 -0.94 -15.23
N ARG A 296 -14.44 -2.10 -14.93
CA ARG A 296 -15.12 -3.36 -14.57
C ARG A 296 -16.22 -3.80 -15.56
N LEU A 297 -16.08 -3.49 -16.85
CA LEU A 297 -17.09 -3.74 -17.88
C LEU A 297 -17.19 -5.20 -18.32
N TRP A 298 -16.13 -5.99 -18.14
CA TRP A 298 -16.12 -7.41 -18.50
C TRP A 298 -15.30 -8.23 -17.50
N PHE A 299 -15.49 -9.53 -17.57
CA PHE A 299 -14.61 -10.52 -16.96
C PHE A 299 -14.24 -11.59 -17.98
N ALA A 300 -13.09 -12.22 -17.75
CA ALA A 300 -12.60 -13.34 -18.53
C ALA A 300 -13.03 -14.64 -17.84
N LYS A 301 -13.58 -15.59 -18.59
CA LYS A 301 -13.81 -16.97 -18.13
C LYS A 301 -13.05 -17.95 -19.04
N PRO A 302 -12.52 -19.05 -18.51
CA PRO A 302 -11.94 -20.09 -19.34
C PRO A 302 -13.02 -20.70 -20.23
N SER A 303 -12.70 -20.86 -21.51
CA SER A 303 -13.60 -21.45 -22.50
C SER A 303 -12.81 -22.46 -23.32
N GLY A 304 -13.24 -23.72 -23.27
CA GLY A 304 -12.60 -24.82 -24.00
C GLY A 304 -11.33 -25.40 -23.36
N PRO A 305 -10.85 -26.54 -23.90
CA PRO A 305 -9.69 -27.28 -23.38
C PRO A 305 -8.35 -26.58 -23.63
N ASP A 306 -8.29 -25.63 -24.56
CA ASP A 306 -7.03 -25.01 -25.04
C ASP A 306 -6.64 -23.74 -24.26
N GLY A 307 -7.27 -23.47 -23.11
CA GLY A 307 -7.01 -22.27 -22.33
C GLY A 307 -7.48 -20.97 -22.99
N ALA A 308 -8.32 -21.07 -24.02
CA ALA A 308 -8.94 -19.91 -24.64
C ALA A 308 -9.79 -19.15 -23.61
N VAL A 309 -9.77 -17.83 -23.72
CA VAL A 309 -10.48 -16.94 -22.80
C VAL A 309 -11.69 -16.38 -23.50
N GLU A 310 -12.87 -16.61 -22.93
CA GLU A 310 -14.09 -15.96 -23.36
C GLU A 310 -14.33 -14.74 -22.48
N TYR A 311 -14.50 -13.59 -23.12
CA TYR A 311 -14.83 -12.34 -22.44
C TYR A 311 -16.34 -12.16 -22.39
N VAL A 312 -16.86 -11.94 -21.18
CA VAL A 312 -18.29 -11.73 -20.95
C VAL A 312 -18.50 -10.38 -20.26
N LEU A 313 -19.49 -9.62 -20.70
CA LEU A 313 -19.85 -8.35 -20.07
C LEU A 313 -20.37 -8.59 -18.65
N THR A 314 -19.97 -7.72 -17.73
CA THR A 314 -20.57 -7.66 -16.40
C THR A 314 -21.93 -6.95 -16.47
N THR A 315 -22.66 -6.90 -15.35
CA THR A 315 -23.85 -6.04 -15.22
C THR A 315 -23.55 -4.60 -15.61
N GLN A 316 -22.39 -4.06 -15.23
CA GLN A 316 -21.96 -2.71 -15.60
C GLN A 316 -21.68 -2.58 -17.09
N GLY A 317 -21.04 -3.60 -17.69
CA GLY A 317 -20.83 -3.68 -19.13
C GLY A 317 -22.13 -3.68 -19.92
N LEU A 318 -23.10 -4.49 -19.53
CA LEU A 318 -24.41 -4.57 -20.17
C LEU A 318 -25.19 -3.25 -20.07
N GLN A 319 -25.16 -2.61 -18.89
CA GLN A 319 -25.78 -1.29 -18.71
C GLN A 319 -25.11 -0.22 -19.58
N ALA A 320 -23.78 -0.23 -19.67
CA ALA A 320 -23.04 0.68 -20.55
C ALA A 320 -23.38 0.44 -22.02
N GLN A 321 -23.47 -0.82 -22.45
CA GLN A 321 -23.81 -1.18 -23.82
C GLN A 321 -25.23 -0.72 -24.18
N ALA A 322 -26.20 -0.95 -23.29
CA ALA A 322 -27.58 -0.48 -23.47
C ALA A 322 -27.65 1.05 -23.56
N ALA A 323 -26.89 1.77 -22.72
CA ALA A 323 -26.82 3.23 -22.75
C ALA A 323 -26.20 3.76 -24.04
N MET A 324 -25.18 3.09 -24.58
CA MET A 324 -24.54 3.43 -25.86
C MET A 324 -25.53 3.26 -27.02
N LEU A 325 -26.17 2.09 -27.14
CA LEU A 325 -27.16 1.80 -28.18
C LEU A 325 -28.33 2.78 -28.15
N LYS A 326 -28.80 3.16 -26.94
CA LYS A 326 -29.87 4.16 -26.80
C LYS A 326 -29.46 5.55 -27.29
N ARG A 327 -28.18 5.92 -27.18
CA ARG A 327 -27.66 7.20 -27.68
C ARG A 327 -27.45 7.17 -29.20
N GLU A 328 -27.08 6.04 -29.76
CA GLU A 328 -26.92 5.88 -31.22
C GLU A 328 -28.26 5.85 -31.96
N ALA A 329 -29.33 5.40 -31.29
CA ALA A 329 -30.68 5.36 -31.86
C ALA A 329 -31.47 6.69 -31.72
N ALA A 330 -30.92 7.68 -31.02
CA ALA A 330 -31.56 8.97 -30.75
C ALA A 330 -30.94 10.08 -31.61
#